data_AF-A0A8H7E7A0-F1
#
_entry.id   AF-A0A8H7E7A0-F1
#
_cell.length_a   1.000
_cell.length_b   1.000
_cell.length_c   1.000
_cell.angle_alpha   90.00
_cell.angle_beta   90.00
_cell.angle_gamma   90.00
#
_symmetry.space_group_name_H-M   'P 1'
#
loop_
_entity.id
_entity.type
_entity.pdbx_description
1 polymer ?
#
loop_
_entity_poly.entity_id
_entity_poly.type
_entity_poly.pdbx_seq_one_letter_code
_entity_poly.pdbx_strand_id
1 'polypeptide(L)'
;MQRFVPSGPTSCSMRYEVYRNKNSSVEDFQRIDQIYKRVMAEDKYLCDLAQKNLNAGVFVNGELHPKMEKGPLYFQQAVRETVQAHHKREQAAKQELWPARQQLPSTALVSGKDIEFCSGLACQTDQGGLAW
;
A
#
# COMPACT_ATOMS: atom_id res chain seq x y z
N MET A 1 10.59 -12.50 9.25
CA MET A 1 10.18 -11.59 8.15
C MET A 1 8.82 -11.00 8.50
N GLN A 2 8.62 -9.70 8.28
CA GLN A 2 7.31 -9.04 8.44
C GLN A 2 6.84 -8.54 7.07
N ARG A 3 5.59 -8.85 6.72
CA ARG A 3 4.99 -8.47 5.43
C ARG A 3 3.68 -7.74 5.67
N PHE A 4 3.53 -6.58 5.03
CA PHE A 4 2.30 -5.80 5.00
C PHE A 4 1.56 -6.09 3.69
N VAL A 5 0.32 -6.57 3.78
CA VAL A 5 -0.50 -6.94 2.62
C VAL A 5 -1.76 -6.07 2.63
N PRO A 6 -1.77 -4.94 1.90
CA PRO A 6 -2.94 -4.08 1.85
C PRO A 6 -4.09 -4.78 1.11
N SER A 7 -5.29 -4.65 1.66
CA SER A 7 -6.55 -5.09 1.04
C SER A 7 -7.43 -3.92 0.61
N GLY A 8 -7.09 -2.71 1.04
CA GLY A 8 -7.75 -1.47 0.65
C GLY A 8 -7.09 -0.24 1.29
N PRO A 9 -7.67 0.96 1.13
CA PRO A 9 -7.10 2.21 1.64
C PRO A 9 -6.98 2.25 3.17
N THR A 10 -7.87 1.57 3.89
CA THR A 10 -7.95 1.60 5.37
C THR A 10 -7.81 0.21 5.98
N SER A 11 -7.40 -0.80 5.20
CA SER A 11 -7.29 -2.18 5.67
C SER A 11 -6.05 -2.87 5.11
N CYS A 12 -5.32 -3.55 5.99
CA CYS A 12 -4.17 -4.36 5.64
C CYS A 12 -4.07 -5.58 6.57
N SER A 13 -3.49 -6.65 6.04
CA SER A 13 -3.15 -7.84 6.81
C SER A 13 -1.65 -7.90 7.00
N MET A 14 -1.22 -8.10 8.25
CA MET A 14 0.19 -8.18 8.60
C MET A 14 0.53 -9.65 8.82
N ARG A 15 1.54 -10.14 8.11
CA ARG A 15 2.04 -11.51 8.24
C ARG A 15 3.40 -11.49 8.89
N TYR A 16 3.55 -12.32 9.91
CA TYR A 16 4.76 -12.42 10.71
C TYR A 16 5.32 -13.82 10.62
N GLU A 17 6.58 -13.92 10.21
CA GLU A 17 7.35 -15.15 10.20
C GLU A 17 8.50 -14.97 11.19
N VAL A 18 8.41 -15.64 12.34
CA VAL A 18 9.44 -15.58 13.39
C VAL A 18 10.31 -16.83 13.29
N TYR A 19 11.62 -16.62 13.13
CA TYR A 19 12.60 -17.69 12.98
C TYR A 19 13.47 -17.77 14.22
N ARG A 20 13.83 -19.00 14.61
CA ARG A 20 14.79 -19.28 15.68
C ARG A 20 15.94 -20.12 15.16
N ASN A 21 17.10 -20.01 15.81
CA ASN A 21 18.20 -20.94 15.56
C ASN A 21 17.78 -22.36 15.97
N LYS A 22 18.18 -23.38 15.20
CA LYS A 22 17.81 -24.78 15.45
C LYS A 22 18.28 -25.29 16.82
N ASN A 23 19.33 -24.69 17.37
CA ASN A 23 19.92 -25.06 18.65
C ASN A 23 19.40 -24.22 19.83
N SER A 24 18.53 -23.24 19.58
CA SER A 24 17.91 -22.47 20.67
C SER A 24 16.87 -23.31 21.41
N SER A 25 16.71 -23.05 22.71
CA SER A 25 15.66 -23.65 23.52
C SER A 25 14.26 -23.24 23.00
N VAL A 26 13.24 -24.01 23.36
CA VAL A 26 11.85 -23.66 23.02
C VAL A 26 11.37 -22.52 23.92
N GLU A 27 11.83 -22.52 25.16
CA GLU A 27 11.50 -21.58 26.21
C GLU A 27 11.95 -20.16 25.85
N ASP A 28 13.20 -19.99 25.40
CA ASP A 28 13.73 -18.68 24.98
C ASP A 28 12.98 -18.16 23.75
N PHE A 29 12.66 -19.06 22.82
CA PHE A 29 11.88 -18.68 21.64
C PHE A 29 10.49 -18.20 22.03
N GLN A 30 9.77 -18.94 22.88
CA GLN A 30 8.44 -18.57 23.34
C GLN A 30 8.44 -17.25 24.10
N ARG A 31 9.47 -17.00 24.93
CA ARG A 31 9.62 -15.74 25.65
C ARG A 31 9.69 -14.54 24.69
N ILE A 32 10.52 -14.64 23.65
CA ILE A 32 10.67 -13.58 22.64
C ILE A 32 9.40 -13.45 21.78
N ASP A 33 8.84 -14.57 21.33
CA ASP A 33 7.63 -14.62 20.52
C ASP A 33 6.42 -13.98 21.23
N GLN A 34 6.24 -14.23 22.53
CA GLN A 34 5.17 -13.61 23.32
C GLN A 34 5.33 -12.09 23.42
N ILE A 35 6.55 -11.60 23.66
CA ILE A 35 6.82 -10.16 23.70
C ILE A 35 6.52 -9.55 22.33
N TYR A 36 7.00 -10.17 21.26
CA TYR A 36 6.78 -9.70 19.90
C TYR A 36 5.29 -9.62 19.55
N LYS A 37 4.52 -10.67 19.86
CA LYS A 37 3.05 -10.68 19.66
C LYS A 37 2.35 -9.57 20.43
N ARG A 38 2.78 -9.29 21.67
CA ARG A 38 2.21 -8.20 22.47
C ARG A 38 2.48 -6.84 21.81
N VAL A 39 3.72 -6.55 21.45
CA VAL A 39 4.10 -5.29 20.79
C VAL A 39 3.33 -5.10 19.49
N MET A 40 3.23 -6.13 18.64
CA MET A 40 2.48 -6.00 17.39
C MET A 40 0.97 -5.80 17.59
N ALA A 41 0.41 -6.31 18.69
CA ALA A 41 -0.99 -6.06 19.04
C ALA A 41 -1.20 -4.62 19.54
N GLU A 42 -0.25 -4.08 20.32
CA GLU A 42 -0.25 -2.68 20.76
C GLU A 42 -0.15 -1.74 19.54
N ASP A 43 0.77 -1.99 18.60
CA ASP A 43 0.93 -1.21 17.37
C ASP A 43 -0.34 -1.22 16.51
N LYS A 44 -1.02 -2.37 16.41
CA LYS A 44 -2.29 -2.47 15.68
C LYS A 44 -3.32 -1.49 16.25
N TYR A 45 -3.44 -1.44 17.58
CA TYR A 45 -4.40 -0.55 18.22
C TYR A 45 -4.07 0.93 17.99
N LEU A 46 -2.79 1.29 18.04
CA LEU A 46 -2.32 2.65 17.75
C LEU A 46 -2.66 3.06 16.31
N CYS A 47 -2.40 2.19 15.32
CA CYS A 47 -2.74 2.44 13.93
C CYS A 47 -4.25 2.57 13.70
N ASP A 48 -5.06 1.69 14.30
CA ASP A 48 -6.52 1.73 14.16
C ASP A 48 -7.11 3.03 14.74
N LEU A 49 -6.59 3.50 15.87
CA LEU A 49 -7.01 4.78 16.47
C LEU A 49 -6.53 5.98 15.65
N ALA A 50 -5.29 5.94 15.13
CA ALA A 50 -4.79 6.98 14.23
C ALA A 50 -5.68 7.10 12.98
N GLN A 51 -6.06 5.97 12.36
CA GLN A 51 -6.97 5.97 11.21
C GLN A 51 -8.35 6.54 11.55
N LYS A 52 -8.90 6.24 12.74
CA LYS A 52 -10.15 6.85 13.21
C LYS A 52 -10.05 8.37 13.32
N ASN A 53 -8.93 8.87 13.84
CA ASN A 53 -8.70 10.32 13.94
C ASN A 53 -8.54 10.98 12.57
N LEU A 54 -7.88 10.33 11.61
CA LEU A 54 -7.79 10.81 10.23
C LEU A 54 -9.19 10.87 9.58
N ASN A 55 -10.02 9.85 9.81
CA ASN A 55 -11.39 9.83 9.28
C ASN A 55 -12.29 10.92 9.86
N ALA A 56 -11.96 11.48 11.03
CA ALA A 56 -12.69 12.61 11.60
C ALA A 56 -12.49 13.92 10.80
N GLY A 57 -11.49 13.99 9.92
CA GLY A 57 -11.27 15.10 8.99
C GLY A 57 -10.73 16.39 9.61
N VAL A 58 -10.45 16.41 10.91
CA VAL A 58 -9.87 17.58 11.60
C VAL A 58 -8.36 17.68 11.35
N PHE A 59 -7.68 16.54 11.23
CA PHE A 59 -6.25 16.50 10.92
C PHE A 59 -6.02 16.62 9.42
N VAL A 60 -5.24 17.63 9.01
CA VAL A 60 -4.88 17.86 7.60
C VAL A 60 -3.43 17.46 7.35
N ASN A 61 -2.50 18.03 8.11
CA ASN A 61 -1.07 17.72 8.08
C ASN A 61 -0.41 18.14 9.40
N GLY A 62 0.73 17.54 9.71
CA GLY A 62 1.54 17.88 10.88
C GLY A 62 3.01 17.69 10.59
N GLU A 63 3.86 18.43 11.31
CA GLU A 63 5.30 18.25 11.23
C GLU A 63 5.73 17.04 12.07
N LEU A 64 6.55 16.17 11.48
CA LEU A 64 7.17 15.06 12.18
C LEU A 64 8.45 15.53 12.87
N HIS A 65 8.77 14.92 14.00
CA HIS A 65 9.94 15.26 14.78
C HIS A 65 11.23 14.98 13.99
N PRO A 66 12.08 15.98 13.74
CA PRO A 66 13.17 15.91 12.75
C PRO A 66 14.29 14.89 13.10
N LYS A 67 14.40 14.50 14.37
CA LYS A 67 15.37 13.49 14.84
C LYS A 67 14.79 12.09 15.05
N MET A 68 13.59 11.99 15.63
CA MET A 68 13.00 10.72 16.09
C MET A 68 12.17 10.04 15.00
N GLU A 69 11.71 10.81 14.01
CA GLU A 69 10.78 10.33 12.97
C GLU A 69 11.39 10.41 11.56
N LYS A 70 12.73 10.30 11.47
CA LYS A 70 13.44 10.26 10.18
C LYS A 70 12.99 9.09 9.29
N GLY A 71 12.69 7.94 9.89
CA GLY A 71 12.18 6.77 9.17
C GLY A 71 10.83 7.06 8.47
N PRO A 72 9.79 7.47 9.23
CA PRO A 72 8.52 7.93 8.64
C PRO A 72 8.67 9.02 7.59
N LEU A 73 9.50 10.04 7.81
CA LEU A 73 9.77 11.10 6.84
C LEU A 73 10.33 10.55 5.52
N TYR A 74 11.35 9.70 5.60
CA TYR A 74 11.93 9.05 4.42
C TYR A 74 10.89 8.19 3.69
N PHE A 75 10.10 7.41 4.42
CA PHE A 75 9.07 6.56 3.83
C PHE A 75 7.99 7.38 3.11
N GLN A 76 7.50 8.46 3.73
CA GLN A 76 6.53 9.37 3.11
C GLN A 76 7.08 10.00 1.83
N GLN A 77 8.36 10.41 1.83
CA GLN A 77 9.04 10.94 0.65
C GLN A 77 9.11 9.88 -0.47
N ALA A 78 9.55 8.65 -0.16
CA ALA A 78 9.67 7.58 -1.14
C ALA A 78 8.32 7.19 -1.77
N VAL A 79 7.24 7.17 -0.98
CA VAL A 79 5.88 6.93 -1.47
C VAL A 79 5.47 8.04 -2.44
N ARG A 80 5.67 9.31 -2.06
CA ARG A 80 5.34 10.47 -2.91
C ARG A 80 6.08 10.40 -4.24
N GLU A 81 7.38 10.19 -4.22
CA GLU A 81 8.21 10.09 -5.42
C GLU A 81 7.75 8.94 -6.32
N THR A 82 7.45 7.78 -5.74
CA THR A 82 6.99 6.59 -6.46
C THR A 82 5.65 6.83 -7.16
N VAL A 83 4.67 7.40 -6.45
CA VAL A 83 3.34 7.71 -7.00
C VAL A 83 3.44 8.75 -8.10
N GLN A 84 4.21 9.83 -7.89
CA GLN A 84 4.42 10.86 -8.91
C GLN A 84 5.14 10.31 -10.15
N ALA A 85 6.13 9.44 -9.98
CA ALA A 85 6.82 8.80 -11.09
C ALA A 85 5.92 7.83 -11.85
N HIS A 86 5.02 7.11 -11.18
CA HIS A 86 4.01 6.28 -11.83
C HIS A 86 3.04 7.14 -12.66
N HIS A 87 2.47 8.18 -12.05
CA HIS A 87 1.58 9.12 -12.72
C HIS A 87 2.23 9.75 -13.96
N LYS A 88 3.51 10.17 -13.88
CA LYS A 88 4.29 10.65 -15.04
C LYS A 88 4.34 9.65 -16.20
N ARG A 89 4.48 8.35 -15.91
CA ARG A 89 4.46 7.30 -16.93
C ARG A 89 3.08 7.14 -17.56
N GLU A 90 2.02 7.24 -16.77
CA GLU A 90 0.64 7.22 -17.27
C GLU A 90 0.38 8.43 -18.19
N GLN A 91 0.88 9.64 -17.86
CA GLN A 91 0.70 10.81 -18.73
C GLN A 91 1.40 10.63 -20.06
N ALA A 92 2.65 10.14 -20.04
CA ALA A 92 3.40 9.86 -21.24
C ALA A 92 2.73 8.77 -22.11
N ALA A 93 2.08 7.79 -21.48
CA ALA A 93 1.35 6.72 -22.15
C ALA A 93 -0.08 7.11 -22.57
N LYS A 94 -0.62 8.22 -22.05
CA LYS A 94 -2.01 8.66 -22.19
C LYS A 94 -3.03 7.58 -21.79
N GLN A 95 -2.68 6.75 -20.83
CA GLN A 95 -3.51 5.67 -20.31
C GLN A 95 -3.05 5.26 -18.92
N GLU A 96 -3.96 4.69 -18.15
CA GLU A 96 -3.62 4.09 -16.86
C GLU A 96 -2.73 2.85 -17.04
N LEU A 97 -1.75 2.69 -16.15
CA LEU A 97 -0.80 1.59 -16.19
C LEU A 97 -1.09 0.61 -15.06
N TRP A 98 -1.83 -0.44 -15.36
CA TRP A 98 -2.19 -1.50 -14.41
C TRP A 98 -1.19 -2.66 -14.44
N PRO A 99 -0.28 -2.81 -13.45
CA PRO A 99 0.77 -3.83 -13.52
C PRO A 99 0.25 -5.28 -13.52
N ALA A 100 -0.95 -5.49 -12.95
CA ALA A 100 -1.61 -6.80 -12.92
C ALA A 100 -2.43 -7.09 -14.20
N ARG A 101 -2.61 -6.11 -15.10
CA ARG A 101 -3.39 -6.29 -16.32
C ARG A 101 -2.56 -7.08 -17.33
N GLN A 102 -3.17 -8.09 -17.94
CA GLN A 102 -2.54 -8.86 -19.00
C GLN A 102 -2.18 -7.95 -20.17
N GLN A 103 -0.93 -8.02 -20.63
CA GLN A 103 -0.52 -7.39 -21.89
C GLN A 103 -0.95 -8.29 -23.05
N LEU A 104 -1.82 -7.76 -23.91
CA LEU A 104 -2.25 -8.48 -25.09
C LEU A 104 -1.23 -8.31 -26.23
N PRO A 105 -0.93 -9.36 -26.99
CA PRO A 105 -0.18 -9.21 -28.23
C PRO A 105 -1.01 -8.41 -29.24
N SER A 106 -0.33 -7.70 -30.16
CA SER A 106 -0.99 -6.89 -31.20
C SER A 106 -1.92 -7.69 -32.12
N THR A 107 -1.79 -9.02 -32.15
CA THR A 107 -2.62 -9.94 -32.93
C THR A 107 -3.95 -10.30 -32.25
N ALA A 108 -4.15 -9.97 -30.97
CA ALA A 108 -5.37 -10.29 -30.22
C ALA A 108 -6.51 -9.29 -30.50
N LEU A 109 -6.95 -9.21 -31.76
CA LEU A 109 -7.90 -8.21 -32.26
C LEU A 109 -9.26 -8.25 -31.55
N VAL A 110 -9.77 -9.44 -31.20
CA VAL A 110 -11.06 -9.60 -30.51
C VAL A 110 -10.98 -9.01 -29.10
N SER A 111 -10.00 -9.43 -28.31
CA SER A 111 -9.80 -8.92 -26.95
C SER A 111 -9.47 -7.42 -26.94
N GLY A 112 -8.81 -6.91 -27.98
CA GLY A 112 -8.60 -5.47 -28.15
C GLY A 112 -9.93 -4.70 -28.27
N LYS A 113 -10.86 -5.20 -29.10
CA LYS A 113 -12.20 -4.61 -29.24
C LYS A 113 -13.01 -4.68 -27.94
N ASP A 114 -12.91 -5.80 -27.21
CA ASP A 114 -13.60 -5.95 -25.92
C ASP A 114 -13.10 -4.96 -24.88
N ILE A 115 -11.78 -4.73 -24.82
CA ILE A 115 -11.18 -3.73 -23.92
C ILE A 115 -11.63 -2.31 -24.30
N GLU A 116 -11.63 -1.97 -25.58
CA GLU A 116 -12.07 -0.67 -26.06
C GLU A 116 -13.55 -0.42 -25.71
N PHE A 117 -14.42 -1.40 -25.99
CA PHE A 117 -15.83 -1.36 -25.62
C PHE A 117 -16.02 -1.17 -24.11
N CYS A 118 -15.37 -1.98 -23.28
CA CYS A 118 -15.44 -1.87 -21.81
C CYS A 118 -14.91 -0.53 -21.29
N SER A 119 -13.86 0.02 -21.89
CA SER A 119 -13.33 1.33 -21.51
C SER A 119 -14.32 2.47 -21.80
N GLY A 120 -15.10 2.35 -22.88
CA GLY A 120 -16.17 3.31 -23.21
C GLY A 120 -17.42 3.17 -22.34
N LEU A 121 -17.61 2.04 -21.67
CA LEU A 121 -18.75 1.78 -20.77
C LEU A 121 -18.52 2.24 -19.33
N ALA A 122 -17.29 2.58 -18.94
CA ALA A 122 -17.00 2.99 -17.57
C ALA A 122 -17.85 4.23 -17.21
N CYS A 123 -18.84 4.05 -16.32
CA CYS A 123 -19.67 5.12 -15.79
C CYS A 123 -18.77 6.22 -15.22
N GLN A 124 -18.69 7.34 -15.93
CA GLN A 124 -18.00 8.54 -15.46
C GLN A 124 -18.75 9.08 -14.24
N THR A 125 -18.32 8.68 -13.05
CA THR A 125 -18.64 9.41 -11.82
C THR A 125 -17.55 10.46 -11.67
N ASP A 126 -17.85 11.64 -12.20
CA ASP A 126 -17.04 12.84 -12.27
C ASP A 126 -15.71 12.71 -13.04
N GLN A 127 -15.51 13.64 -13.97
CA GLN A 127 -14.27 13.89 -14.68
C GLN A 127 -13.18 14.43 -13.73
N GLY A 128 -12.80 13.63 -12.73
CA GLY A 128 -11.52 13.72 -12.01
C GLY A 128 -10.51 12.66 -12.49
N GLY A 129 -10.85 11.91 -13.54
CA GLY A 129 -9.90 11.05 -14.25
C GLY A 129 -8.79 11.92 -14.86
N LEU A 130 -7.56 11.40 -14.79
CA LEU A 130 -6.30 12.04 -15.21
C LEU A 130 -6.56 13.00 -16.39
N ALA A 131 -6.51 14.31 -16.12
CA ALA A 131 -6.69 15.33 -17.15
C ALA A 131 -5.48 15.29 -18.09
N TRP A 132 -5.61 14.50 -19.16
CA TRP A 132 -4.64 14.40 -20.25
C TRP A 132 -4.90 15.45 -21.32
#